data_AF-A0A5N8T8T3-F1
#
_entry.id   AF-A0A5N8T8T3-F1
#
_cell.length_a   1.000
_cell.length_b   1.000
_cell.length_c   1.000
_cell.angle_alpha   90.00
_cell.angle_beta   90.00
_cell.angle_gamma   90.00
#
_symmetry.space_group_name_H-M   'P 1'
#
loop_
_entity.id
_entity.type
_entity.pdbx_description
1 polymer ?
#
loop_
_entity_poly.entity_id
_entity_poly.type
_entity_poly.pdbx_seq_one_letter_code
_entity_poly.pdbx_strand_id
1 'polypeptide(L)'
;MAQYLLLKHIEVQNANAIAGLTYGFPAITHFLGFAHALSRQLPGALGLRLGGVTVVSHENNVHVRQPTGWGDYVFALTRNPVTAKGETASINEEGRMNMQVSLLIEVEGLIAGDKAAAAQLIAEVKDLAPQRRLAGGQILTIGEVDLLADASMQKKALRRLMPGFVLCDRHDYLAQHHQHLLQHNAQASLFDAWCEFAMLTYHAVADDEHVPDDDNQPIPAQWQRVPKPKPGYLVPIMTGYRAISPCYAAGEVANVRDPEVPVSFVEAAYSVGEWRSVHRLKDIDDACWRYHGEHPWYLARVMAATHDEPIEPDVVPTTDDNTDFDPDFL
;
A
#
# COMPACT_ATOMS: atom_id res chain seq x y z
N MET A 1 23.90 12.10 -5.72
CA MET A 1 22.73 12.29 -4.85
C MET A 1 21.50 12.15 -5.71
N ALA A 2 20.47 11.44 -5.23
CA ALA A 2 19.20 11.32 -5.96
C ALA A 2 18.51 12.68 -6.06
N GLN A 3 17.91 12.96 -7.21
CA GLN A 3 17.07 14.13 -7.44
C GLN A 3 15.61 13.68 -7.40
N TYR A 4 14.73 14.48 -6.82
CA TYR A 4 13.32 14.12 -6.67
C TYR A 4 12.42 15.14 -7.34
N LEU A 5 11.45 14.67 -8.09
CA LEU A 5 10.34 15.46 -8.61
C LEU A 5 9.21 15.47 -7.57
N LEU A 6 8.86 16.65 -7.08
CA LEU A 6 7.75 16.86 -6.16
C LEU A 6 6.48 17.17 -6.95
N LEU A 7 5.43 16.37 -6.74
CA LEU A 7 4.06 16.69 -7.11
C LEU A 7 3.30 16.95 -5.80
N LYS A 8 3.07 18.22 -5.49
CA LYS A 8 2.49 18.65 -4.22
C LYS A 8 0.97 18.77 -4.32
N HIS A 9 0.28 18.25 -3.31
CA HIS A 9 -1.18 18.37 -3.13
C HIS A 9 -1.96 17.96 -4.39
N ILE A 10 -1.76 16.71 -4.81
CA ILE A 10 -2.56 16.06 -5.83
C ILE A 10 -3.93 15.74 -5.20
N GLU A 11 -4.98 16.36 -5.71
CA GLU A 11 -6.35 16.05 -5.32
C GLU A 11 -6.90 14.96 -6.22
N VAL A 12 -7.25 13.82 -5.62
CA VAL A 12 -7.77 12.65 -6.35
C VAL A 12 -9.17 12.33 -5.87
N GLN A 13 -10.08 12.20 -6.83
CA GLN A 13 -11.47 11.80 -6.60
C GLN A 13 -11.69 10.35 -7.03
N ASN A 14 -12.47 9.61 -6.24
CA ASN A 14 -12.87 8.23 -6.53
C ASN A 14 -11.66 7.28 -6.75
N ALA A 15 -10.59 7.45 -5.97
CA ALA A 15 -9.50 6.48 -5.92
C ALA A 15 -9.99 5.15 -5.31
N ASN A 16 -9.39 4.04 -5.74
CA ASN A 16 -9.68 2.72 -5.21
C ASN A 16 -9.27 2.65 -3.73
N ALA A 17 -10.20 2.27 -2.87
CA ALA A 17 -10.00 2.10 -1.44
C ALA A 17 -9.89 0.63 -1.00
N ILE A 18 -9.85 -0.32 -1.93
CA ILE A 18 -9.69 -1.75 -1.67
C ILE A 18 -8.32 -2.21 -2.16
N ALA A 19 -7.55 -2.83 -1.26
CA ALA A 19 -6.23 -3.37 -1.51
C ALA A 19 -6.14 -4.80 -0.94
N GLY A 20 -6.71 -5.76 -1.69
CA GLY A 20 -6.83 -7.15 -1.26
C GLY A 20 -7.67 -7.29 0.00
N LEU A 21 -7.09 -7.84 1.06
CA LEU A 21 -7.72 -8.00 2.39
C LEU A 21 -7.81 -6.69 3.19
N THR A 22 -7.16 -5.62 2.73
CA THR A 22 -7.14 -4.33 3.41
C THR A 22 -8.04 -3.32 2.69
N TYR A 23 -8.67 -2.43 3.44
CA TYR A 23 -9.38 -1.28 2.88
C TYR A 23 -8.92 0.02 3.53
N GLY A 24 -9.10 1.14 2.83
CA GLY A 24 -8.65 2.44 3.26
C GLY A 24 -7.75 3.09 2.22
N PHE A 25 -6.47 3.25 2.53
CA PHE A 25 -5.51 3.86 1.62
C PHE A 25 -5.12 2.89 0.48
N PRO A 26 -4.89 3.37 -0.76
CA PRO A 26 -4.59 2.48 -1.88
C PRO A 26 -3.26 1.74 -1.70
N ALA A 27 -3.14 0.56 -2.31
CA ALA A 27 -1.87 -0.19 -2.33
C ALA A 27 -0.73 0.66 -2.93
N ILE A 28 0.48 0.52 -2.38
CA ILE A 28 1.64 1.35 -2.77
C ILE A 28 2.01 1.18 -4.26
N THR A 29 1.71 0.01 -4.82
CA THR A 29 1.89 -0.35 -6.24
C THR A 29 1.14 0.60 -7.18
N HIS A 30 0.02 1.19 -6.77
CA HIS A 30 -0.69 2.19 -7.57
C HIS A 30 0.15 3.46 -7.80
N PHE A 31 0.91 3.89 -6.79
CA PHE A 31 1.73 5.10 -6.86
C PHE A 31 2.99 4.87 -7.68
N LEU A 32 3.63 3.71 -7.53
CA LEU A 32 4.74 3.30 -8.37
C LEU A 32 4.31 3.10 -9.84
N GLY A 33 3.14 2.51 -10.06
CA GLY A 33 2.55 2.37 -11.39
C GLY A 33 2.27 3.72 -12.04
N PHE A 34 1.83 4.71 -11.27
CA PHE A 34 1.63 6.09 -11.73
C PHE A 34 2.96 6.74 -12.17
N ALA A 35 4.00 6.67 -11.35
CA ALA A 35 5.33 7.19 -11.70
C ALA A 35 5.90 6.49 -12.94
N HIS A 36 5.75 5.16 -13.03
CA HIS A 36 6.17 4.40 -14.21
C HIS A 36 5.39 4.80 -15.47
N ALA A 37 4.08 5.00 -15.36
CA ALA A 37 3.24 5.45 -16.47
C ALA A 37 3.63 6.84 -16.97
N LEU A 38 3.97 7.76 -16.05
CA LEU A 38 4.54 9.07 -16.42
C LEU A 38 5.89 8.89 -17.12
N SER A 39 6.79 8.06 -16.57
CA SER A 39 8.10 7.80 -17.16
C SER A 39 8.01 7.32 -18.60
N ARG A 40 7.04 6.46 -18.93
CA ARG A 40 6.83 5.93 -20.29
C ARG A 40 6.36 6.97 -21.30
N GLN A 41 5.81 8.07 -20.83
CA GLN A 41 5.21 9.12 -21.66
C GLN A 41 6.14 10.33 -21.82
N LEU A 42 7.24 10.38 -21.07
CA LEU A 42 8.25 11.41 -21.23
C LEU A 42 8.92 11.29 -22.61
N PRO A 43 9.26 12.42 -23.26
CA PRO A 43 10.00 12.41 -24.51
C PRO A 43 11.32 11.64 -24.40
N GLY A 44 11.53 10.66 -25.28
CA GLY A 44 12.76 9.85 -25.29
C GLY A 44 14.05 10.65 -25.44
N ALA A 45 13.98 11.85 -26.03
CA ALA A 45 15.10 12.77 -26.17
C ALA A 45 15.65 13.30 -24.84
N LEU A 46 14.84 13.29 -23.78
CA LEU A 46 15.28 13.68 -22.44
C LEU A 46 16.18 12.62 -21.78
N GLY A 47 16.03 11.35 -22.18
CA GLY A 47 16.78 10.24 -21.56
C GLY A 47 16.52 10.04 -20.06
N LEU A 48 15.42 10.60 -19.54
CA LEU A 48 15.07 10.57 -18.12
C LEU A 48 14.14 9.40 -17.80
N ARG A 49 14.25 8.88 -16.58
CA ARG A 49 13.31 7.88 -16.04
C ARG A 49 12.80 8.32 -14.67
N LEU A 50 11.56 7.98 -14.38
CA LEU A 50 10.96 8.17 -13.08
C LEU A 50 10.89 6.82 -12.37
N GLY A 51 11.48 6.76 -11.18
CA GLY A 51 11.71 5.52 -10.43
C GLY A 51 10.89 5.48 -9.14
N GLY A 52 11.60 5.38 -8.02
CA GLY A 52 10.99 5.24 -6.70
C GLY A 52 10.05 6.38 -6.31
N VAL A 53 9.11 6.09 -5.42
CA VAL A 53 8.07 7.03 -4.99
C VAL A 53 7.97 7.07 -3.47
N THR A 54 8.06 8.26 -2.90
CA THR A 54 7.65 8.52 -1.52
C THR A 54 6.26 9.13 -1.52
N VAL A 55 5.36 8.54 -0.73
CA VAL A 55 3.96 8.97 -0.65
C VAL A 55 3.71 9.71 0.66
N VAL A 56 3.22 10.94 0.56
CA VAL A 56 2.76 11.73 1.70
C VAL A 56 1.25 11.92 1.59
N SER A 57 0.50 11.45 2.58
CA SER A 57 -0.94 11.67 2.70
C SER A 57 -1.21 12.92 3.53
N HIS A 58 -2.05 13.82 3.02
CA HIS A 58 -2.51 15.01 3.73
C HIS A 58 -3.94 14.83 4.24
N GLU A 59 -4.81 14.31 3.38
CA GLU A 59 -6.22 14.07 3.68
C GLU A 59 -6.68 12.80 2.98
N ASN A 60 -7.49 12.00 3.66
CA ASN A 60 -8.12 10.81 3.11
C ASN A 60 -9.55 10.70 3.63
N ASN A 61 -10.48 10.44 2.72
CA ASN A 61 -11.89 10.24 3.04
C ASN A 61 -12.44 9.08 2.22
N VAL A 62 -12.55 7.92 2.88
CA VAL A 62 -13.16 6.73 2.28
C VAL A 62 -14.67 6.91 2.25
N HIS A 63 -15.29 6.61 1.11
CA HIS A 63 -16.73 6.70 0.93
C HIS A 63 -17.42 5.51 1.61
N VAL A 64 -17.56 5.62 2.93
CA VAL A 64 -18.21 4.61 3.77
C VAL A 64 -19.32 5.22 4.61
N ARG A 65 -20.24 4.37 5.07
CA ARG A 65 -21.28 4.73 6.02
C ARG A 65 -21.44 3.61 7.06
N GLN A 66 -21.82 3.98 8.27
CA GLN A 66 -22.34 3.05 9.27
C GLN A 66 -23.88 3.12 9.25
N PRO A 67 -24.60 2.09 8.79
CA PRO A 67 -26.06 2.14 8.65
C PRO A 67 -26.78 2.38 9.98
N THR A 68 -26.28 1.73 11.05
CA THR A 68 -26.81 1.76 12.42
C THR A 68 -26.16 2.83 13.30
N GLY A 69 -25.15 3.55 12.79
CA GLY A 69 -24.35 4.52 13.55
C GLY A 69 -23.30 3.91 14.49
N TRP A 70 -23.21 2.58 14.54
CA TRP A 70 -22.20 1.83 15.29
C TRP A 70 -21.87 0.52 14.56
N GLY A 71 -20.70 -0.06 14.80
CA GLY A 71 -20.25 -1.30 14.16
C GLY A 71 -19.54 -1.06 12.82
N ASP A 72 -19.71 -1.99 11.89
CA ASP A 72 -18.93 -2.03 10.66
C ASP A 72 -19.32 -0.94 9.66
N TYR A 73 -18.32 -0.51 8.91
CA TYR A 73 -18.49 0.41 7.79
C TYR A 73 -18.88 -0.38 6.54
N VAL A 74 -19.85 0.13 5.78
CA VAL A 74 -20.21 -0.36 4.44
C VAL A 74 -19.85 0.69 3.39
N PHE A 75 -19.43 0.26 2.20
CA PHE A 75 -19.07 1.17 1.12
C PHE A 75 -20.29 1.86 0.52
N ALA A 76 -20.14 3.14 0.19
CA ALA A 76 -21.13 3.87 -0.59
C ALA A 76 -20.96 3.55 -2.08
N LEU A 77 -21.87 2.73 -2.61
CA LEU A 77 -21.83 2.25 -3.99
C LEU A 77 -22.46 3.22 -4.98
N THR A 78 -22.14 3.03 -6.26
CA THR A 78 -22.81 3.75 -7.36
C THR A 78 -23.76 2.85 -8.13
N ARG A 79 -24.84 3.44 -8.65
CA ARG A 79 -25.79 2.71 -9.50
C ARG A 79 -25.21 2.53 -10.89
N ASN A 80 -25.02 1.27 -11.28
CA ASN A 80 -24.62 0.93 -12.65
C ASN A 80 -25.81 1.10 -13.62
N PRO A 81 -25.53 1.34 -14.92
CA PRO A 81 -26.57 1.33 -15.94
C PRO A 81 -27.37 0.02 -15.91
N VAL A 82 -28.64 0.09 -16.31
CA VAL A 82 -29.48 -1.11 -16.44
C VAL A 82 -28.96 -2.03 -17.54
N THR A 83 -29.26 -3.31 -17.44
CA THR A 83 -28.87 -4.31 -18.44
C THR A 83 -29.59 -4.06 -19.77
N ALA A 84 -29.18 -4.77 -20.83
CA ALA A 84 -29.85 -4.70 -22.13
C ALA A 84 -31.35 -5.06 -22.08
N LYS A 85 -31.77 -5.83 -21.06
CA LYS A 85 -33.18 -6.19 -20.81
C LYS A 85 -33.94 -5.16 -19.96
N GLY A 86 -33.28 -4.08 -19.52
CA GLY A 86 -33.85 -3.07 -18.62
C GLY A 86 -33.85 -3.46 -17.14
N GLU A 87 -33.23 -4.59 -16.78
CA GLU A 87 -33.15 -5.09 -15.41
C GLU A 87 -31.97 -4.43 -14.66
N THR A 88 -32.05 -4.42 -13.33
CA THR A 88 -30.94 -3.96 -12.48
C THR A 88 -29.72 -4.86 -12.67
N ALA A 89 -28.57 -4.28 -13.02
CA ALA A 89 -27.32 -5.02 -13.10
C ALA A 89 -26.89 -5.53 -11.71
N SER A 90 -26.14 -6.63 -11.68
CA SER A 90 -25.54 -7.13 -10.44
C SER A 90 -24.70 -6.05 -9.77
N ILE A 91 -24.84 -5.95 -8.45
CA ILE A 91 -24.11 -4.97 -7.66
C ILE A 91 -22.75 -5.59 -7.33
N ASN A 92 -21.69 -5.05 -7.94
CA ASN A 92 -20.32 -5.32 -7.54
C ASN A 92 -19.89 -4.24 -6.56
N GLU A 93 -19.44 -4.64 -5.37
CA GLU A 93 -18.98 -3.67 -4.38
C GLU A 93 -17.62 -3.10 -4.79
N GLU A 94 -17.55 -1.76 -4.85
CA GLU A 94 -16.32 -1.03 -5.13
C GLU A 94 -16.08 -0.03 -4.01
N GLY A 95 -14.95 -0.14 -3.32
CA GLY A 95 -14.53 0.83 -2.33
C GLY A 95 -13.89 2.03 -3.02
N ARG A 96 -14.43 3.22 -2.78
CA ARG A 96 -13.92 4.48 -3.33
C ARG A 96 -13.52 5.43 -2.21
N MET A 97 -12.57 6.31 -2.50
CA MET A 97 -12.16 7.37 -1.58
C MET A 97 -11.78 8.64 -2.34
N ASN A 98 -11.83 9.76 -1.64
CA ASN A 98 -11.14 10.98 -2.05
C ASN A 98 -9.87 11.12 -1.22
N MET A 99 -8.78 11.58 -1.83
CA MET A 99 -7.53 11.81 -1.12
C MET A 99 -6.79 13.03 -1.66
N GLN A 100 -6.04 13.66 -0.77
CA GLN A 100 -5.02 14.64 -1.11
C GLN A 100 -3.66 14.07 -0.72
N VAL A 101 -2.81 13.86 -1.72
CA VAL A 101 -1.48 13.26 -1.53
C VAL A 101 -0.40 14.13 -2.19
N SER A 102 0.81 14.08 -1.68
CA SER A 102 2.00 14.58 -2.38
C SER A 102 2.95 13.43 -2.67
N LEU A 103 3.53 13.44 -3.86
CA LEU A 103 4.46 12.42 -4.32
C LEU A 103 5.85 13.04 -4.49
N LEU A 104 6.87 12.38 -3.94
CA LEU A 104 8.27 12.65 -4.28
C LEU A 104 8.74 11.48 -5.14
N ILE A 105 9.01 11.75 -6.41
CA ILE A 105 9.34 10.74 -7.40
C ILE A 105 10.82 10.86 -7.73
N GLU A 106 11.57 9.78 -7.60
CA GLU A 106 12.98 9.73 -7.95
C GLU A 106 13.17 9.95 -9.46
N VAL A 107 14.14 10.80 -9.81
CA VAL A 107 14.50 11.12 -11.20
C VAL A 107 15.87 10.55 -11.51
N GLU A 108 15.92 9.63 -12.46
CA GLU A 108 17.14 9.02 -12.97
C GLU A 108 17.56 9.64 -14.31
N GLY A 109 18.87 9.76 -14.53
CA GLY A 109 19.44 10.26 -15.79
C GLY A 109 19.57 11.78 -15.89
N LEU A 110 19.06 12.55 -14.92
CA LEU A 110 19.19 14.00 -14.91
C LEU A 110 20.59 14.44 -14.47
N ILE A 111 21.31 15.14 -15.34
CA ILE A 111 22.64 15.68 -15.03
C ILE A 111 22.49 16.90 -14.11
N ALA A 112 23.27 16.92 -13.03
CA ALA A 112 23.26 18.03 -12.08
C ALA A 112 23.62 19.35 -12.76
N GLY A 113 22.75 20.36 -12.63
CA GLY A 113 22.94 21.68 -13.24
C GLY A 113 22.33 21.84 -14.63
N ASP A 114 21.77 20.78 -15.24
CA ASP A 114 21.02 20.90 -16.49
C ASP A 114 19.63 21.50 -16.25
N LYS A 115 19.60 22.83 -16.24
CA LYS A 115 18.36 23.61 -16.02
C LYS A 115 17.37 23.47 -17.17
N ALA A 116 17.83 23.21 -18.38
CA ALA A 116 16.96 23.09 -19.55
C ALA A 116 16.17 21.77 -19.48
N ALA A 117 16.86 20.65 -19.25
CA ALA A 117 16.22 19.36 -19.07
C ALA A 117 15.29 19.35 -17.84
N ALA A 118 15.70 19.98 -16.74
CA ALA A 118 14.87 20.11 -15.54
C ALA A 118 13.57 20.89 -15.80
N ALA A 119 13.66 22.04 -16.48
CA ALA A 119 12.49 22.86 -16.81
C ALA A 119 11.55 22.13 -17.78
N GLN A 120 12.12 21.41 -18.77
CA GLN A 120 11.34 20.60 -19.69
C GLN A 120 10.64 19.45 -18.97
N LEU A 121 11.32 18.70 -18.09
CA LEU A 121 10.72 17.65 -17.28
C LEU A 121 9.51 18.16 -16.48
N ILE A 122 9.66 19.31 -15.81
CA ILE A 122 8.57 19.92 -15.04
C ILE A 122 7.39 20.29 -15.95
N ALA A 123 7.66 20.85 -17.14
CA ALA A 123 6.62 21.22 -18.09
C ALA A 123 5.86 19.99 -18.61
N GLU A 124 6.57 18.94 -19.02
CA GLU A 124 5.97 17.69 -19.49
C GLU A 124 5.12 17.03 -18.39
N VAL A 125 5.62 16.98 -17.16
CA VAL A 125 4.85 16.37 -16.05
C VAL A 125 3.62 17.20 -15.69
N LYS A 126 3.72 18.54 -15.74
CA LYS A 126 2.55 19.43 -15.52
C LYS A 126 1.45 19.19 -16.56
N ASP A 127 1.81 18.89 -17.80
CA ASP A 127 0.84 18.58 -18.85
C ASP A 127 0.30 17.15 -18.72
N LEU A 128 1.19 16.17 -18.53
CA LEU A 128 0.84 14.75 -18.54
C LEU A 128 0.11 14.29 -17.28
N ALA A 129 0.53 14.73 -16.08
CA ALA A 129 0.03 14.19 -14.82
C ALA A 129 -1.50 14.36 -14.63
N PRO A 130 -2.12 15.52 -14.90
CA PRO A 130 -3.57 15.68 -14.78
C PRO A 130 -4.38 14.79 -15.73
N GLN A 131 -3.78 14.35 -16.85
CA GLN A 131 -4.43 13.48 -17.84
C GLN A 131 -4.39 11.99 -17.46
N ARG A 132 -3.74 11.65 -16.34
CA ARG A 132 -3.61 10.28 -15.82
C ARG A 132 -4.54 10.06 -14.63
N ARG A 133 -4.71 8.78 -14.29
CA ARG A 133 -5.44 8.35 -13.10
C ARG A 133 -4.46 7.90 -12.04
N LEU A 134 -4.74 8.23 -10.78
CA LEU A 134 -3.98 7.76 -9.63
C LEU A 134 -4.86 6.80 -8.81
N ALA A 135 -4.41 5.57 -8.63
CA ALA A 135 -5.19 4.49 -8.01
C ALA A 135 -6.61 4.34 -8.61
N GLY A 136 -6.75 4.46 -9.93
CA GLY A 136 -8.05 4.41 -10.63
C GLY A 136 -8.89 5.70 -10.54
N GLY A 137 -8.58 6.58 -9.59
CA GLY A 137 -9.25 7.86 -9.39
C GLY A 137 -8.81 8.94 -10.37
N GLN A 138 -9.66 9.97 -10.52
CA GLN A 138 -9.39 11.12 -11.36
C GLN A 138 -8.60 12.17 -10.59
N ILE A 139 -7.54 12.70 -11.21
CA ILE A 139 -6.79 13.84 -10.68
C ILE A 139 -7.57 15.11 -11.02
N LEU A 140 -7.98 15.86 -10.00
CA LEU A 140 -8.71 17.11 -10.14
C LEU A 140 -7.74 18.27 -10.32
N THR A 141 -6.77 18.37 -9.41
CA THR A 141 -5.78 19.44 -9.38
C THR A 141 -4.44 18.90 -8.87
N ILE A 142 -3.37 19.58 -9.27
CA ILE A 142 -2.02 19.40 -8.73
C ILE A 142 -1.55 20.78 -8.30
N GLY A 143 -1.32 20.97 -7.00
CA GLY A 143 -0.98 22.28 -6.45
C GLY A 143 0.32 22.85 -7.00
N GLU A 144 1.40 22.06 -6.97
CA GLU A 144 2.71 22.51 -7.43
C GLU A 144 3.55 21.33 -7.94
N VAL A 145 4.34 21.57 -8.98
CA VAL A 145 5.32 20.60 -9.50
C VAL A 145 6.69 21.26 -9.51
N ASP A 146 7.60 20.71 -8.71
CA ASP A 146 8.95 21.24 -8.47
C ASP A 146 10.00 20.13 -8.61
N LEU A 147 11.23 20.48 -8.97
CA LEU A 147 12.38 19.58 -8.92
C LEU A 147 13.26 19.89 -7.70
N LEU A 148 13.58 18.87 -6.92
CA LEU A 148 14.42 18.92 -5.72
C LEU A 148 15.82 18.38 -6.05
N ALA A 149 16.69 19.26 -6.52
CA ALA A 149 18.02 18.90 -7.01
C ALA A 149 19.06 18.69 -5.90
N ASP A 150 18.88 19.34 -4.74
CA ASP A 150 19.83 19.30 -3.62
C ASP A 150 19.14 19.01 -2.27
N ALA A 151 19.96 18.65 -1.26
CA ALA A 151 19.48 18.31 0.08
C ALA A 151 18.80 19.49 0.81
N SER A 152 19.14 20.73 0.47
CA SER A 152 18.52 21.92 1.08
C SER A 152 17.09 22.10 0.56
N MET A 153 16.88 21.95 -0.74
CA MET A 153 15.58 21.93 -1.41
C MET A 153 14.72 20.79 -0.88
N GLN A 154 15.29 19.59 -0.72
CA GLN A 154 14.59 18.43 -0.15
C GLN A 154 14.10 18.71 1.27
N LYS A 155 14.96 19.22 2.16
CA LYS A 155 14.57 19.60 3.53
C LYS A 155 13.49 20.69 3.55
N LYS A 156 13.59 21.69 2.66
CA LYS A 156 12.58 22.74 2.53
C LYS A 156 11.26 22.16 2.04
N ALA A 157 11.28 21.25 1.07
CA ALA A 157 10.09 20.57 0.56
C ALA A 157 9.40 19.75 1.64
N LEU A 158 10.14 18.94 2.41
CA LEU A 158 9.57 18.17 3.53
C LEU A 158 8.83 19.06 4.54
N ARG A 159 9.36 20.26 4.83
CA ARG A 159 8.65 21.24 5.69
C ARG A 159 7.37 21.79 5.05
N ARG A 160 7.35 21.96 3.73
CA ARG A 160 6.18 22.45 2.97
C ARG A 160 5.08 21.40 2.82
N LEU A 161 5.40 20.12 3.08
CA LEU A 161 4.47 19.00 3.09
C LEU A 161 3.79 18.80 4.46
N MET A 162 4.03 19.69 5.42
CA MET A 162 3.33 19.67 6.70
C MET A 162 2.06 20.53 6.63
N PRO A 163 0.94 20.10 7.24
CA PRO A 163 0.74 18.80 7.89
C PRO A 163 0.60 17.66 6.87
N GLY A 164 1.22 16.53 7.15
CA GLY A 164 1.18 15.34 6.30
C GLY A 164 1.87 14.16 7.00
N PHE A 165 1.52 12.96 6.54
CA PHE A 165 2.11 11.71 7.01
C PHE A 165 2.72 10.95 5.83
N VAL A 166 3.98 10.55 5.96
CA VAL A 166 4.66 9.69 5.00
C VAL A 166 4.40 8.23 5.34
N LEU A 167 4.16 7.41 4.32
CA LEU A 167 4.03 5.96 4.47
C LEU A 167 5.41 5.31 4.36
N CYS A 168 5.89 4.72 5.46
CA CYS A 168 7.16 4.00 5.51
C CYS A 168 6.93 2.49 5.54
N ASP A 169 7.85 1.73 4.95
CA ASP A 169 7.88 0.26 5.04
C ASP A 169 8.36 -0.19 6.44
N ARG A 170 7.69 -1.20 7.00
CA ARG A 170 8.00 -1.85 8.28
C ARG A 170 7.88 -3.37 8.21
N HIS A 171 8.26 -3.98 7.09
CA HIS A 171 8.36 -5.43 7.01
C HIS A 171 9.29 -6.02 8.09
N ASP A 172 10.33 -5.28 8.50
CA ASP A 172 11.24 -5.64 9.58
C ASP A 172 10.52 -5.81 10.93
N TYR A 173 9.51 -4.98 11.22
CA TYR A 173 8.71 -5.11 12.44
C TYR A 173 7.84 -6.36 12.41
N LEU A 174 7.28 -6.70 11.23
CA LEU A 174 6.52 -7.93 11.05
C LEU A 174 7.41 -9.16 11.25
N ALA A 175 8.61 -9.18 10.65
CA ALA A 175 9.58 -10.27 10.81
C ALA A 175 9.98 -10.48 12.28
N GLN A 176 10.34 -9.40 12.98
CA GLN A 176 10.71 -9.45 14.39
C GLN A 176 9.56 -9.94 15.27
N HIS A 177 8.33 -9.47 15.00
CA HIS A 177 7.16 -9.87 15.78
C HIS A 177 6.80 -11.34 15.57
N HIS A 178 6.82 -11.81 14.33
CA HIS A 178 6.59 -13.21 14.02
C HIS A 178 7.62 -14.12 14.72
N GLN A 179 8.92 -13.76 14.69
CA GLN A 179 9.96 -14.50 15.42
C GLN A 179 9.70 -14.52 16.94
N HIS A 180 9.22 -13.42 17.52
CA HIS A 180 8.87 -13.36 18.94
C HIS A 180 7.66 -14.25 19.28
N LEU A 181 6.65 -14.32 18.40
CA LEU A 181 5.51 -15.22 18.57
C LEU A 181 5.93 -16.69 18.50
N LEU A 182 6.81 -17.05 17.57
CA LEU A 182 7.33 -18.42 17.45
C LEU A 182 8.09 -18.91 18.69
N GLN A 183 8.71 -18.00 19.44
CA GLN A 183 9.38 -18.34 20.71
C GLN A 183 8.40 -18.77 21.81
N HIS A 184 7.16 -18.29 21.76
CA HIS A 184 6.12 -18.59 22.76
C HIS A 184 5.12 -19.65 22.27
N ASN A 185 4.88 -19.70 20.95
CA ASN A 185 3.98 -20.63 20.30
C ASN A 185 4.59 -21.09 18.96
N ALA A 186 5.05 -22.34 18.91
CA ALA A 186 5.66 -22.92 17.71
C ALA A 186 4.69 -23.07 16.52
N GLN A 187 3.38 -22.89 16.73
CA GLN A 187 2.35 -22.95 15.70
C GLN A 187 1.79 -21.56 15.33
N ALA A 188 2.40 -20.47 15.81
CA ALA A 188 1.97 -19.12 15.45
C ALA A 188 2.13 -18.91 13.93
N SER A 189 1.07 -18.43 13.28
CA SER A 189 1.12 -18.11 11.84
C SER A 189 1.64 -16.69 11.61
N LEU A 190 2.28 -16.46 10.47
CA LEU A 190 2.63 -15.13 9.99
C LEU A 190 1.38 -14.26 9.81
N PHE A 191 0.26 -14.86 9.39
CA PHE A 191 -1.02 -14.15 9.28
C PHE A 191 -1.53 -13.63 10.64
N ASP A 192 -1.44 -14.43 11.71
CA ASP A 192 -1.78 -13.99 13.07
C ASP A 192 -0.89 -12.82 13.51
N ALA A 193 0.42 -12.94 13.26
CA ALA A 193 1.38 -11.87 13.55
C ALA A 193 1.01 -10.57 12.82
N TRP A 194 0.58 -10.66 11.56
CA TRP A 194 0.13 -9.54 10.76
C TRP A 194 -1.18 -8.93 11.30
N CYS A 195 -2.15 -9.74 11.69
CA CYS A 195 -3.41 -9.31 12.28
C CYS A 195 -3.21 -8.54 13.60
N GLU A 196 -2.26 -8.91 14.44
CA GLU A 196 -1.99 -8.21 15.72
C GLU A 196 -1.60 -6.73 15.52
N PHE A 197 -1.02 -6.37 14.37
CA PHE A 197 -0.77 -4.95 14.03
C PHE A 197 -2.07 -4.16 13.82
N ALA A 198 -3.19 -4.80 13.47
CA ALA A 198 -4.51 -4.16 13.34
C ALA A 198 -5.40 -4.28 14.60
N MET A 199 -5.35 -5.41 15.32
CA MET A 199 -6.28 -5.72 16.41
C MET A 199 -6.11 -4.90 17.70
N LEU A 200 -7.21 -4.54 18.36
CA LEU A 200 -7.18 -3.94 19.71
C LEU A 200 -7.43 -5.04 20.75
N THR A 201 -6.35 -5.56 21.34
CA THR A 201 -6.40 -6.65 22.31
C THR A 201 -6.47 -6.15 23.76
N TYR A 202 -7.30 -6.80 24.56
CA TYR A 202 -7.41 -6.58 26.00
C TYR A 202 -7.27 -7.92 26.73
N HIS A 203 -6.67 -7.89 27.92
CA HIS A 203 -6.62 -9.04 28.81
C HIS A 203 -7.23 -8.69 30.17
N ALA A 204 -7.88 -9.66 30.78
CA ALA A 204 -8.46 -9.50 32.10
C ALA A 204 -7.38 -9.76 33.18
N VAL A 205 -7.25 -8.84 34.12
CA VAL A 205 -6.37 -8.97 35.29
C VAL A 205 -7.27 -9.04 36.52
N ALA A 206 -7.16 -10.12 37.30
CA ALA A 206 -7.92 -10.30 38.53
C ALA A 206 -7.53 -9.24 39.56
N ASP A 207 -8.50 -8.78 40.34
CA ASP A 207 -8.26 -7.86 41.46
C ASP A 207 -7.82 -8.68 42.69
N ASP A 208 -6.52 -8.70 42.98
CA ASP A 208 -5.91 -9.52 44.06
C ASP A 208 -6.42 -9.17 45.46
N GLU A 209 -7.15 -8.05 45.64
CA GLU A 209 -7.71 -7.63 46.92
C GLU A 209 -8.99 -8.39 47.32
N HIS A 210 -9.60 -9.16 46.41
CA HIS A 210 -10.81 -9.95 46.67
C HIS A 210 -10.55 -11.44 46.41
N VAL A 211 -9.95 -12.13 47.38
CA VAL A 211 -9.96 -13.60 47.41
C VAL A 211 -11.39 -14.04 47.74
N PRO A 212 -12.12 -14.72 46.84
CA PRO A 212 -13.46 -15.17 47.13
C PRO A 212 -13.44 -16.21 48.26
N ASP A 213 -14.34 -16.09 49.23
CA ASP A 213 -14.57 -17.13 50.26
C ASP A 213 -15.23 -18.41 49.67
N ASP A 214 -15.65 -18.38 48.41
CA ASP A 214 -16.35 -19.44 47.69
C ASP A 214 -15.89 -19.51 46.22
N ASP A 215 -15.52 -20.70 45.74
CA ASP A 215 -15.00 -20.97 44.39
C ASP A 215 -16.00 -20.60 43.26
N ASN A 216 -17.27 -20.36 43.59
CA ASN A 216 -18.34 -20.12 42.62
C ASN A 216 -18.71 -18.64 42.43
N GLN A 217 -17.99 -17.70 43.05
CA GLN A 217 -18.23 -16.26 42.89
C GLN A 217 -17.37 -15.64 41.77
N PRO A 218 -17.95 -14.78 40.92
CA PRO A 218 -17.19 -14.12 39.86
C PRO A 218 -16.14 -13.18 40.47
N ILE A 219 -14.87 -13.43 40.13
CA ILE A 219 -13.75 -12.57 40.56
C ILE A 219 -13.85 -11.25 39.78
N PRO A 220 -13.90 -10.09 40.46
CA PRO A 220 -13.84 -8.81 39.77
C PRO A 220 -12.52 -8.71 39.02
N ALA A 221 -12.59 -8.37 37.73
CA ALA A 221 -11.43 -8.27 36.85
C ALA A 221 -11.39 -6.92 36.16
N GLN A 222 -10.19 -6.36 36.05
CA GLN A 222 -9.93 -5.13 35.32
C GLN A 222 -9.42 -5.47 33.91
N TRP A 223 -10.08 -4.92 32.89
CA TRP A 223 -9.65 -5.08 31.50
C TRP A 223 -8.49 -4.14 31.19
N GLN A 224 -7.31 -4.70 30.93
CA GLN A 224 -6.12 -3.94 30.59
C GLN A 224 -5.79 -4.11 29.11
N ARG A 225 -5.58 -2.98 28.43
CA ARG A 225 -5.21 -2.97 27.01
C ARG A 225 -3.80 -3.54 26.86
N VAL A 226 -3.67 -4.52 25.96
CA VAL A 226 -2.37 -5.05 25.57
C VAL A 226 -1.70 -4.05 24.60
N PRO A 227 -0.46 -3.62 24.87
CA PRO A 227 0.29 -2.78 23.93
C PRO A 227 0.46 -3.44 22.57
N LYS A 228 0.51 -2.63 21.51
CA LYS A 228 0.87 -3.11 20.17
C LYS A 228 2.31 -3.63 20.15
N PRO A 229 2.65 -4.57 19.24
CA PRO A 229 4.01 -5.14 19.14
C PRO A 229 5.12 -4.08 19.06
N LYS A 230 4.85 -2.98 18.36
CA LYS A 230 5.75 -1.84 18.20
C LYS A 230 4.97 -0.52 18.37
N PRO A 231 5.61 0.54 18.87
CA PRO A 231 5.00 1.87 18.96
C PRO A 231 4.90 2.52 17.57
N GLY A 232 3.93 3.42 17.42
CA GLY A 232 3.70 4.16 16.16
C GLY A 232 2.29 3.91 15.61
N TYR A 233 2.01 4.51 14.46
CA TYR A 233 0.77 4.26 13.74
C TYR A 233 1.03 3.23 12.64
N LEU A 234 0.96 1.97 13.04
CA LEU A 234 1.23 0.82 12.18
C LEU A 234 -0.07 0.36 11.54
N VAL A 235 0.01 0.06 10.24
CA VAL A 235 -1.13 -0.35 9.45
C VAL A 235 -0.75 -1.52 8.55
N PRO A 236 -1.63 -2.53 8.41
CA PRO A 236 -1.49 -3.53 7.36
C PRO A 236 -1.58 -2.86 5.99
N ILE A 237 -0.71 -3.25 5.05
CA ILE A 237 -0.70 -2.72 3.69
C ILE A 237 -0.44 -3.82 2.67
N MET A 238 -0.96 -3.65 1.46
CA MET A 238 -0.56 -4.45 0.30
C MET A 238 0.67 -3.83 -0.36
N THR A 239 1.75 -4.59 -0.48
CA THR A 239 3.03 -4.14 -1.04
C THR A 239 3.33 -4.70 -2.41
N GLY A 240 2.67 -5.78 -2.82
CA GLY A 240 2.94 -6.35 -4.13
C GLY A 240 2.18 -7.65 -4.39
N TYR A 241 2.86 -8.56 -5.07
CA TYR A 241 2.29 -9.82 -5.52
C TYR A 241 3.30 -10.96 -5.40
N ARG A 242 2.78 -12.18 -5.25
CA ARG A 242 3.55 -13.43 -5.32
C ARG A 242 2.97 -14.31 -6.42
N ALA A 243 3.82 -14.87 -7.27
CA ALA A 243 3.41 -15.82 -8.29
C ALA A 243 2.90 -17.11 -7.65
N ILE A 244 1.73 -17.56 -8.11
CA ILE A 244 1.13 -18.87 -7.77
C ILE A 244 1.16 -19.84 -8.95
N SER A 245 1.69 -19.40 -10.08
CA SER A 245 1.92 -20.22 -11.27
C SER A 245 3.34 -19.99 -11.81
N PRO A 246 3.82 -20.88 -12.70
CA PRO A 246 4.95 -20.58 -13.55
C PRO A 246 4.70 -19.31 -14.38
N CYS A 247 5.79 -18.74 -14.90
CA CYS A 247 5.71 -17.67 -15.89
C CYS A 247 5.48 -18.27 -17.28
N TYR A 248 4.27 -18.08 -17.80
CA TYR A 248 3.86 -18.55 -19.11
C TYR A 248 4.40 -17.62 -20.21
N ALA A 249 4.75 -18.20 -21.35
CA ALA A 249 5.25 -17.45 -22.48
C ALA A 249 4.15 -16.59 -23.14
N ALA A 250 4.58 -15.58 -23.90
CA ALA A 250 3.68 -14.77 -24.72
C ALA A 250 2.85 -15.66 -25.67
N GLY A 251 1.53 -15.48 -25.65
CA GLY A 251 0.57 -16.25 -26.47
C GLY A 251 0.12 -17.60 -25.90
N GLU A 252 0.64 -18.04 -24.75
CA GLU A 252 0.26 -19.31 -24.12
C GLU A 252 -1.08 -19.21 -23.36
N VAL A 253 -1.36 -18.05 -22.76
CA VAL A 253 -2.58 -17.80 -22.00
C VAL A 253 -3.56 -16.98 -22.84
N ALA A 254 -4.79 -17.47 -22.99
CA ALA A 254 -5.86 -16.78 -23.71
C ALA A 254 -6.40 -15.55 -22.92
N ASN A 255 -7.03 -14.61 -23.64
CA ASN A 255 -7.69 -13.42 -23.06
C ASN A 255 -6.80 -12.52 -22.18
N VAL A 256 -5.48 -12.54 -22.40
CA VAL A 256 -4.55 -11.62 -21.75
C VAL A 256 -4.66 -10.21 -22.34
N ARG A 257 -4.27 -9.20 -21.56
CA ARG A 257 -4.32 -7.79 -21.99
C ARG A 257 -3.39 -7.49 -23.16
N ASP A 258 -2.22 -8.11 -23.17
CA ASP A 258 -1.19 -7.97 -24.19
C ASP A 258 -0.63 -9.36 -24.53
N PRO A 259 -0.85 -9.88 -25.74
CA PRO A 259 -0.40 -11.21 -26.12
C PRO A 259 1.13 -11.31 -26.31
N GLU A 260 1.85 -10.18 -26.36
CA GLU A 260 3.31 -10.15 -26.56
C GLU A 260 4.10 -10.17 -25.25
N VAL A 261 3.43 -10.10 -24.10
CA VAL A 261 4.06 -10.03 -22.78
C VAL A 261 3.86 -11.35 -22.01
N PRO A 262 4.91 -11.92 -21.37
CA PRO A 262 4.77 -13.08 -20.49
C PRO A 262 3.81 -12.82 -19.32
N VAL A 263 3.11 -13.87 -18.87
CA VAL A 263 2.06 -13.75 -17.84
C VAL A 263 2.29 -14.77 -16.72
N SER A 264 1.99 -14.37 -15.49
CA SER A 264 1.91 -15.26 -14.34
C SER A 264 0.64 -14.96 -13.55
N PHE A 265 -0.02 -15.99 -13.02
CA PHE A 265 -1.07 -15.79 -12.03
C PHE A 265 -0.43 -15.48 -10.69
N VAL A 266 -1.01 -14.51 -9.97
CA VAL A 266 -0.42 -13.97 -8.76
C VAL A 266 -1.48 -13.78 -7.68
N GLU A 267 -1.04 -13.83 -6.43
CA GLU A 267 -1.82 -13.40 -5.26
C GLU A 267 -1.22 -12.13 -4.65
N ALA A 268 -2.03 -11.42 -3.88
CA ALA A 268 -1.61 -10.21 -3.18
C ALA A 268 -0.61 -10.52 -2.05
N ALA A 269 0.47 -9.77 -2.00
CA ALA A 269 1.45 -9.82 -0.91
C ALA A 269 1.21 -8.66 0.06
N TYR A 270 1.20 -8.96 1.35
CA TYR A 270 0.94 -8.02 2.43
C TYR A 270 2.18 -7.80 3.29
N SER A 271 2.26 -6.62 3.89
CA SER A 271 3.27 -6.23 4.86
C SER A 271 2.66 -5.25 5.87
N VAL A 272 3.49 -4.68 6.73
CA VAL A 272 3.14 -3.60 7.65
C VAL A 272 3.80 -2.31 7.20
N GLY A 273 3.03 -1.22 7.19
CA GLY A 273 3.51 0.13 6.99
C GLY A 273 3.37 0.97 8.25
N GLU A 274 4.15 2.05 8.36
CA GLU A 274 4.03 3.05 9.41
C GLU A 274 3.70 4.41 8.80
N TRP A 275 2.60 5.03 9.24
CA TRP A 275 2.38 6.45 8.96
C TRP A 275 3.18 7.29 9.94
N ARG A 276 4.17 8.01 9.42
CA ARG A 276 5.06 8.87 10.20
C ARG A 276 4.86 10.31 9.78
N SER A 277 4.87 11.23 10.73
CA SER A 277 4.84 12.65 10.34
C SER A 277 6.10 13.02 9.56
N VAL A 278 5.96 13.83 8.52
CA VAL A 278 7.04 14.18 7.59
C VAL A 278 8.27 14.77 8.30
N HIS A 279 8.09 15.49 9.42
CA HIS A 279 9.21 16.05 10.20
C HIS A 279 10.17 15.00 10.79
N ARG A 280 9.74 13.74 10.90
CA ARG A 280 10.57 12.64 11.42
C ARG A 280 11.39 11.95 10.33
N LEU A 281 11.18 12.32 9.06
CA LEU A 281 11.92 11.79 7.93
C LEU A 281 13.25 12.53 7.79
N LYS A 282 14.37 11.80 7.82
CA LYS A 282 15.72 12.37 7.73
C LYS A 282 16.14 12.50 6.27
N ASP A 283 15.99 11.43 5.51
CA ASP A 283 16.19 11.38 4.07
C ASP A 283 14.88 10.96 3.38
N ILE A 284 14.61 11.51 2.19
CA ILE A 284 13.49 11.06 1.35
C ILE A 284 13.67 9.59 0.99
N ASP A 285 14.91 9.16 0.80
CA ASP A 285 15.24 7.79 0.43
C ASP A 285 14.77 6.76 1.47
N ASP A 286 14.76 7.15 2.76
CA ASP A 286 14.28 6.32 3.89
C ASP A 286 12.78 5.95 3.79
N ALA A 287 12.04 6.56 2.87
CA ALA A 287 10.63 6.27 2.61
C ALA A 287 10.32 6.16 1.11
N CYS A 288 11.35 6.01 0.28
CA CYS A 288 11.23 5.90 -1.16
C CYS A 288 10.97 4.44 -1.56
N TRP A 289 9.73 4.14 -1.91
CA TRP A 289 9.32 2.81 -2.36
C TRP A 289 9.83 2.55 -3.77
N ARG A 290 10.33 1.34 -4.03
CA ARG A 290 10.80 0.91 -5.35
C ARG A 290 10.26 -0.48 -5.68
N TYR A 291 10.12 -0.77 -6.97
CA TYR A 291 9.82 -2.14 -7.40
C TYR A 291 11.05 -3.03 -7.24
N HIS A 292 10.83 -4.19 -6.65
CA HIS A 292 11.78 -5.29 -6.57
C HIS A 292 11.08 -6.54 -7.11
N GLY A 293 11.41 -6.88 -8.36
CA GLY A 293 10.91 -8.08 -9.03
C GLY A 293 11.98 -9.15 -9.04
N GLU A 294 11.78 -10.20 -8.26
CA GLU A 294 12.59 -11.42 -8.27
C GLU A 294 11.64 -12.60 -8.10
N HIS A 295 11.45 -13.39 -9.16
CA HIS A 295 10.50 -14.50 -9.14
C HIS A 295 10.76 -15.44 -7.95
N PRO A 296 9.74 -15.79 -7.13
CA PRO A 296 8.29 -15.62 -7.36
C PRO A 296 7.69 -14.27 -6.91
N TRP A 297 8.49 -13.36 -6.38
CA TRP A 297 8.05 -12.12 -5.75
C TRP A 297 8.10 -10.90 -6.70
N TYR A 298 7.04 -10.10 -6.65
CA TYR A 298 7.01 -8.77 -7.25
C TYR A 298 6.53 -7.77 -6.20
N LEU A 299 7.47 -7.21 -5.45
CA LEU A 299 7.21 -6.42 -4.25
C LEU A 299 7.61 -4.96 -4.43
N ALA A 300 6.86 -4.07 -3.81
CA ALA A 300 7.32 -2.73 -3.51
C ALA A 300 7.93 -2.71 -2.11
N ARG A 301 9.16 -2.24 -1.97
CA ARG A 301 9.81 -2.04 -0.67
C ARG A 301 10.66 -0.77 -0.67
N VAL A 302 10.96 -0.27 0.51
CA VAL A 302 11.98 0.76 0.70
C VAL A 302 13.32 0.06 0.84
N MET A 303 14.37 0.55 0.19
CA MET A 303 15.72 -0.02 0.37
C MET A 303 16.21 0.31 1.78
N ALA A 304 16.15 -0.67 2.69
CA ALA A 304 16.91 -0.62 3.94
C ALA A 304 18.34 -1.12 3.69
N ALA A 305 19.30 -0.67 4.50
CA ALA A 305 20.70 -1.10 4.45
C ALA A 305 20.91 -2.60 4.73
N THR A 306 19.86 -3.32 5.16
CA THR A 306 19.84 -4.77 5.31
C THR A 306 19.09 -5.38 4.13
N HIS A 307 19.80 -6.20 3.35
CA HIS A 307 19.19 -7.16 2.44
C HIS A 307 18.43 -8.20 3.28
N ASP A 308 17.22 -7.87 3.72
CA ASP A 308 16.30 -8.85 4.28
C ASP A 308 15.52 -9.49 3.12
N GLU A 309 15.62 -10.81 3.03
CA GLU A 309 14.82 -11.63 2.11
C GLU A 309 13.32 -11.49 2.47
N PRO A 310 12.41 -11.61 1.49
CA PRO A 310 10.98 -11.65 1.78
C PRO A 310 10.67 -12.75 2.82
N ILE A 311 9.77 -12.46 3.77
CA ILE A 311 9.30 -13.47 4.72
C ILE A 311 8.48 -14.48 3.93
N GLU A 312 8.87 -15.76 3.94
CA GLU A 312 8.07 -16.81 3.30
C GLU A 312 6.70 -16.92 3.98
N PRO A 313 5.61 -17.05 3.20
CA PRO A 313 4.27 -17.16 3.73
C PRO A 313 4.07 -18.50 4.45
N ASP A 314 3.07 -18.56 5.32
CA ASP A 314 2.64 -19.82 5.93
C ASP A 314 2.17 -20.78 4.84
N VAL A 315 2.83 -21.92 4.70
CA VAL A 315 2.38 -23.00 3.81
C VAL A 315 1.59 -23.99 4.65
N VAL A 316 0.28 -24.01 4.48
CA VAL A 316 -0.54 -25.12 4.99
C VAL A 316 -0.19 -26.34 4.13
N PRO A 317 0.38 -27.43 4.69
CA PRO A 317 0.63 -28.62 3.91
C PRO A 317 -0.71 -29.15 3.38
N THR A 318 -0.86 -29.16 2.06
CA THR A 318 -1.99 -29.79 1.40
C THR A 318 -1.93 -31.27 1.74
N THR A 319 -2.82 -31.70 2.64
CA THR A 319 -3.07 -33.12 2.87
C THR A 319 -3.99 -33.59 1.76
N ASP A 320 -3.39 -34.36 0.85
CA ASP A 320 -4.01 -35.14 -0.24
C ASP A 320 -4.71 -34.38 -1.39
N ASP A 321 -4.47 -34.92 -2.59
CA ASP A 321 -4.96 -34.59 -3.94
C ASP A 321 -6.49 -34.68 -4.11
N ASN A 322 -7.26 -34.10 -3.18
CA ASN A 322 -8.71 -34.03 -3.30
C ASN A 322 -9.18 -32.57 -3.34
N THR A 323 -8.64 -31.79 -4.28
CA THR A 323 -9.34 -30.60 -4.74
C THR A 323 -10.56 -31.06 -5.52
N ASP A 324 -11.75 -31.00 -4.90
CA ASP A 324 -13.08 -31.05 -5.53
C ASP A 324 -13.28 -29.84 -6.49
N PHE A 325 -12.31 -29.60 -7.38
CA PHE A 325 -12.49 -28.71 -8.50
C PHE A 325 -13.17 -29.51 -9.60
N ASP A 326 -14.50 -29.46 -9.63
CA ASP A 326 -15.30 -29.99 -10.73
C ASP A 326 -15.17 -29.04 -11.93
N PRO A 327 -14.44 -29.41 -13.00
CA PRO A 327 -14.26 -28.56 -14.17
C PRO A 327 -15.56 -28.39 -14.98
N ASP A 328 -16.63 -29.14 -14.67
CA ASP A 328 -17.94 -29.04 -15.33
C ASP A 328 -18.90 -28.06 -14.64
N PHE A 329 -18.44 -27.27 -13.67
CA PHE A 329 -19.21 -26.19 -13.05
C PHE A 329 -19.18 -24.89 -13.90
N LEU A 330 -19.53 -24.98 -15.19
CA LEU A 330 -19.89 -23.85 -16.07
C LEU A 330 -20.98 -24.24 -17.06
#